data_AF-A0A7C7RU54-F1
#
_entry.id   AF-A0A7C7RU54-F1
#
_cell.length_a   1.000
_cell.length_b   1.000
_cell.length_c   1.000
_cell.angle_alpha   90.00
_cell.angle_beta   90.00
_cell.angle_gamma   90.00
#
_symmetry.space_group_name_H-M   'P 1'
#
loop_
_entity.id
_entity.type
_entity.pdbx_description
1 polymer ?
#
loop_
_entity_poly.entity_id
_entity_poly.type
_entity_poly.pdbx_seq_one_letter_code
_entity_poly.pdbx_strand_id
1 'polypeptide(L)'
;MNTISVKPLSPEDRDQVRQIVLNASEPIAPFWPMRTMVAQNPIHGLEYLPFDQAVRKGKDLLGGNGYLANEEYRQFYRNGRISKENFKRAFSRVGPSSDGQVSIEVGGRKVTPKDIWQLHVLFGFEELPLPLLEWELNGGGATKQFRQDLSEESQKQIIEQTIKEGEQCREYYEEAYLTNLWESVLATLGLSDYHVSSQISGDLHSQTSAPISLSPQRTISDWVDGLAEGGVVDQINNQLIKWVTAFLDEGLASWEMPGREEGFYQAWRNLVQKDFSGWFLGITDFAQKVHSLSSAPEDSICSSLHQLEIPEEQWEDYLSRQLSLLPGWTRYIRWLGEHPTYHAQHKHPIDTTQYLAVRLFYEVELTNIKCQQEWGIDGTVSTLTAYWSDRSEEYHQRIGYGVQSENPIKQMKCRHAWRLFHLAQFLKLSPEEVR
;
A
#
# COMPACT_ATOMS: atom_id res chain seq x y z
N MET A 1 -4.36 13.33 29.14
CA MET A 1 -3.97 11.92 29.33
C MET A 1 -3.22 11.79 30.64
N ASN A 2 -3.71 10.94 31.55
CA ASN A 2 -2.96 10.58 32.74
C ASN A 2 -1.74 9.76 32.29
N THR A 3 -0.53 10.27 32.52
CA THR A 3 0.68 9.47 32.41
C THR A 3 0.53 8.28 33.36
N ILE A 4 0.33 7.09 32.80
CA ILE A 4 0.34 5.86 33.57
C ILE A 4 1.76 5.78 34.16
N SER A 5 1.89 6.01 35.46
CA SER A 5 3.14 5.84 36.18
C SER A 5 3.42 4.35 36.27
N VAL A 6 3.90 3.77 35.17
CA VAL A 6 4.32 2.36 35.12
C VAL A 6 5.49 2.19 36.07
N LYS A 7 5.40 1.23 36.99
CA LYS A 7 6.54 0.88 37.86
C LYS A 7 7.74 0.52 36.98
N PRO A 8 8.97 0.89 37.38
CA PRO A 8 10.15 0.47 36.65
C PRO A 8 10.18 -1.06 36.57
N LEU A 9 10.48 -1.58 35.38
CA LEU A 9 10.53 -3.01 35.10
C LEU A 9 11.65 -3.68 35.91
N SER A 10 11.48 -4.97 36.21
CA SER A 10 12.57 -5.77 36.76
C SER A 10 13.70 -5.91 35.73
N PRO A 11 14.95 -6.20 36.16
CA PRO A 11 16.04 -6.48 35.23
C PRO A 11 15.69 -7.57 34.21
N GLU A 12 15.01 -8.63 34.65
CA GLU A 12 14.57 -9.74 33.80
C GLU A 12 13.56 -9.29 32.75
N ASP A 13 12.58 -8.46 33.12
CA ASP A 13 11.57 -7.93 32.19
C ASP A 13 12.22 -6.99 31.16
N ARG A 14 13.23 -6.20 31.56
CA ARG A 14 13.99 -5.37 30.62
C ARG A 14 14.76 -6.21 29.61
N ASP A 15 15.35 -7.33 30.03
CA ASP A 15 16.03 -8.24 29.12
C ASP A 15 15.05 -8.90 28.14
N GLN A 16 13.82 -9.20 28.56
CA GLN A 16 12.76 -9.67 27.66
C GLN A 16 12.39 -8.61 26.61
N VAL A 17 12.20 -7.35 27.01
CA VAL A 17 11.93 -6.25 26.06
C VAL A 17 13.08 -6.10 25.06
N ARG A 18 14.34 -6.16 25.50
CA ARG A 18 15.50 -6.15 24.58
C ARG A 18 15.45 -7.31 23.60
N GLN A 19 15.11 -8.51 24.06
CA GLN A 19 15.02 -9.68 23.19
C GLN A 19 13.92 -9.52 22.13
N ILE A 20 12.76 -8.98 22.50
CA ILE A 20 11.68 -8.67 21.55
C ILE A 20 12.16 -7.65 20.51
N VAL A 21 12.85 -6.59 20.94
CA VAL A 21 13.42 -5.58 20.03
C VAL A 21 14.45 -6.20 19.07
N LEU A 22 15.31 -7.11 19.57
CA LEU A 22 16.29 -7.81 18.74
C LEU A 22 15.59 -8.67 17.68
N ASN A 23 14.59 -9.46 18.06
CA ASN A 23 13.80 -10.27 17.12
C ASN A 23 13.08 -9.39 16.09
N ALA A 24 12.41 -8.33 16.54
CA ALA A 24 11.73 -7.37 15.68
C ALA A 24 12.67 -6.72 14.66
N SER A 25 13.95 -6.58 15.00
CA SER A 25 14.95 -6.01 14.10
C SER A 25 15.51 -7.00 13.06
N GLU A 26 15.29 -8.31 13.22
CA GLU A 26 15.83 -9.36 12.35
C GLU A 26 15.57 -9.14 10.85
N PRO A 27 14.37 -8.72 10.40
CA PRO A 27 14.10 -8.45 8.99
C PRO A 27 14.86 -7.24 8.42
N ILE A 28 15.41 -6.37 9.27
CA ILE A 28 16.06 -5.12 8.88
C ILE A 28 17.56 -5.35 8.65
N ALA A 29 17.98 -5.64 7.42
CA ALA A 29 19.39 -5.97 7.15
C ALA A 29 20.40 -4.91 7.63
N PRO A 30 21.43 -5.26 8.44
CA PRO A 30 22.42 -4.30 8.92
C PRO A 30 23.39 -3.90 7.79
N PHE A 31 23.56 -2.60 7.54
CA PHE A 31 24.37 -2.10 6.42
C PHE A 31 25.30 -0.94 6.83
N TRP A 32 26.57 -1.26 7.14
CA TRP A 32 27.73 -0.35 7.26
C TRP A 32 29.00 -1.24 7.43
N PRO A 33 30.27 -0.78 7.32
CA PRO A 33 30.74 0.52 6.82
C PRO A 33 30.64 0.63 5.32
N MET A 34 30.02 1.72 4.85
CA MET A 34 30.00 2.05 3.42
C MET A 34 31.37 2.59 3.00
N ARG A 35 32.24 1.71 2.49
CA ARG A 35 33.57 2.08 1.96
C ARG A 35 33.56 2.37 0.45
N THR A 36 32.52 1.95 -0.26
CA THR A 36 32.34 2.10 -1.72
C THR A 36 30.88 2.38 -2.05
N MET A 37 30.59 2.77 -3.29
CA MET A 37 29.23 3.08 -3.74
C MET A 37 28.32 1.86 -3.55
N VAL A 38 27.33 1.97 -2.66
CA VAL A 38 26.31 0.94 -2.44
C VAL A 38 25.06 1.38 -3.16
N ALA A 39 24.76 0.74 -4.29
CA ALA A 39 23.39 0.70 -4.77
C ALA A 39 22.60 -0.10 -3.72
N GLN A 40 21.77 0.58 -2.93
CA GLN A 40 20.92 -0.05 -1.92
C GLN A 40 19.99 -1.04 -2.62
N ASN A 41 20.24 -2.34 -2.45
CA ASN A 41 19.31 -3.38 -2.89
C ASN A 41 18.14 -3.40 -1.89
N PRO A 42 16.91 -2.96 -2.27
CA PRO A 42 15.80 -2.85 -1.32
C PRO A 42 15.39 -4.21 -0.77
N ILE A 43 15.58 -5.28 -1.55
CA ILE A 43 15.26 -6.67 -1.19
C ILE A 43 16.47 -7.46 -0.69
N HIS A 44 17.50 -6.78 -0.16
CA HIS A 44 18.64 -7.47 0.45
C HIS A 44 18.21 -8.33 1.65
N GLY A 45 18.82 -9.49 1.78
CA GLY A 45 18.40 -10.54 2.71
C GLY A 45 17.33 -11.46 2.14
N LEU A 46 16.76 -11.17 0.96
CA LEU A 46 15.79 -12.02 0.26
C LEU A 46 16.38 -12.72 -0.97
N GLU A 47 17.71 -12.67 -1.17
CA GLU A 47 18.38 -13.24 -2.36
C GLU A 47 18.25 -14.76 -2.48
N TYR A 48 17.86 -15.44 -1.40
CA TYR A 48 17.54 -16.86 -1.42
C TYR A 48 16.20 -17.17 -2.11
N LEU A 49 15.38 -16.16 -2.38
CA LEU A 49 14.11 -16.29 -3.09
C LEU A 49 14.26 -15.94 -4.58
N PRO A 50 13.46 -16.56 -5.46
CA PRO A 50 13.29 -16.06 -6.83
C PRO A 50 12.85 -14.59 -6.81
N PHE A 51 13.35 -13.80 -7.76
CA PHE A 51 13.15 -12.34 -7.78
C PHE A 51 11.69 -11.92 -7.59
N ASP A 52 10.74 -12.56 -8.28
CA ASP A 52 9.31 -12.21 -8.16
C ASP A 52 8.73 -12.48 -6.76
N GLN A 53 9.28 -13.47 -6.04
CA GLN A 53 8.89 -13.75 -4.66
C GLN A 53 9.57 -12.78 -3.69
N ALA A 54 10.85 -12.47 -3.92
CA ALA A 54 11.58 -11.48 -3.13
C ALA A 54 10.94 -10.09 -3.22
N VAL A 55 10.50 -9.67 -4.41
CA VAL A 55 9.78 -8.40 -4.62
C VAL A 55 8.43 -8.40 -3.91
N ARG A 56 7.65 -9.49 -3.97
CA ARG A 56 6.37 -9.58 -3.24
C ARG A 56 6.58 -9.48 -1.73
N LYS A 57 7.49 -10.28 -1.18
CA LYS A 57 7.83 -10.23 0.25
C LYS A 57 8.40 -8.87 0.63
N GLY A 58 9.22 -8.26 -0.22
CA GLY A 58 9.74 -6.91 -0.03
C GLY A 58 8.64 -5.84 -0.05
N LYS A 59 7.63 -5.97 -0.90
CA LYS A 59 6.44 -5.09 -0.90
C LYS A 59 5.66 -5.22 0.40
N ASP A 60 5.43 -6.44 0.86
CA ASP A 60 4.69 -6.69 2.10
C ASP A 60 5.44 -6.11 3.32
N LEU A 61 6.76 -6.21 3.34
CA LEU A 61 7.61 -5.71 4.43
C LEU A 61 7.87 -4.20 4.37
N LEU A 62 8.16 -3.67 3.17
CA LEU A 62 8.68 -2.30 2.98
C LEU A 62 7.66 -1.34 2.36
N GLY A 63 6.49 -1.82 1.95
CA GLY A 63 5.44 -1.03 1.29
C GLY A 63 5.74 -0.59 -0.14
N GLY A 64 6.93 -0.88 -0.68
CA GLY A 64 7.36 -0.46 -2.01
C GLY A 64 6.79 -1.32 -3.14
N ASN A 65 6.38 -0.69 -4.25
CA ASN A 65 6.06 -1.42 -5.48
C ASN A 65 7.35 -1.80 -6.22
N GLY A 66 7.68 -3.10 -6.31
CA GLY A 66 8.90 -3.54 -7.01
C GLY A 66 8.77 -3.74 -8.51
N TYR A 67 7.60 -3.42 -9.10
CA TYR A 67 7.40 -3.31 -10.54
C TYR A 67 6.73 -1.98 -10.85
N LEU A 68 6.97 -1.50 -12.08
CA LEU A 68 6.26 -0.34 -12.63
C LEU A 68 4.77 -0.65 -12.80
N ALA A 69 3.95 0.38 -12.90
CA ALA A 69 2.54 0.20 -13.19
C ALA A 69 2.35 -0.39 -14.60
N ASN A 70 1.28 -1.17 -14.82
CA ASN A 70 1.00 -1.75 -16.14
C ASN A 70 0.95 -0.69 -17.25
N GLU A 71 0.46 0.51 -16.94
CA GLU A 71 0.37 1.60 -17.90
C GLU A 71 1.74 2.12 -18.36
N GLU A 72 2.75 2.10 -17.48
CA GLU A 72 4.12 2.48 -17.85
C GLU A 72 4.72 1.46 -18.82
N TYR A 73 4.51 0.15 -18.58
CA TYR A 73 4.92 -0.89 -19.52
C TYR A 73 4.22 -0.76 -20.87
N ARG A 74 2.92 -0.45 -20.87
CA ARG A 74 2.16 -0.19 -22.11
C ARG A 74 2.68 1.03 -22.84
N GLN A 75 3.02 2.11 -22.13
CA GLN A 75 3.63 3.28 -22.75
C GLN A 75 4.98 2.95 -23.39
N PHE A 76 5.81 2.13 -22.73
CA PHE A 76 7.07 1.66 -23.33
C PHE A 76 6.84 0.79 -24.56
N TYR A 77 5.75 0.02 -24.61
CA TYR A 77 5.36 -0.72 -25.82
C TYR A 77 4.94 0.21 -26.94
N ARG A 78 4.02 1.16 -26.68
CA ARG A 78 3.55 2.16 -27.66
C ARG A 78 4.69 3.00 -28.23
N ASN A 79 5.67 3.38 -27.39
CA ASN A 79 6.84 4.16 -27.81
C ASN A 79 7.95 3.31 -28.46
N GLY A 80 7.74 1.99 -28.62
CA GLY A 80 8.70 1.08 -29.27
C GLY A 80 9.89 0.68 -28.41
N ARG A 81 10.00 1.14 -27.14
CA ARG A 81 11.04 0.69 -26.19
C ARG A 81 10.90 -0.80 -25.87
N ILE A 82 9.67 -1.30 -25.73
CA ILE A 82 9.36 -2.72 -25.69
C ILE A 82 8.86 -3.12 -27.08
N SER A 83 9.70 -3.83 -27.85
CA SER A 83 9.29 -4.31 -29.16
C SER A 83 8.35 -5.52 -29.06
N LYS A 84 7.63 -5.82 -30.15
CA LYS A 84 6.81 -7.04 -30.28
C LYS A 84 7.62 -8.31 -30.03
N GLU A 85 8.89 -8.31 -30.42
CA GLU A 85 9.79 -9.45 -30.23
C GLU A 85 10.23 -9.60 -28.77
N ASN A 86 10.56 -8.47 -28.11
CA ASN A 86 10.88 -8.46 -26.67
C ASN A 86 9.69 -8.97 -25.85
N PHE A 87 8.48 -8.51 -26.19
CA PHE A 87 7.26 -8.97 -25.56
C PHE A 87 7.05 -10.47 -25.75
N LYS A 88 7.11 -10.98 -26.99
CA LYS A 88 6.94 -12.42 -27.27
C LYS A 88 7.91 -13.29 -26.48
N ARG A 89 9.18 -12.88 -26.39
CA ARG A 89 10.22 -13.60 -25.65
C ARG A 89 9.95 -13.61 -24.14
N ALA A 90 9.47 -12.50 -23.58
CA ALA A 90 9.10 -12.44 -22.17
C ALA A 90 7.84 -13.29 -21.91
N PHE A 91 6.81 -13.12 -22.74
CA PHE A 91 5.53 -13.81 -22.62
C PHE A 91 5.66 -15.33 -22.76
N SER A 92 6.58 -15.84 -23.59
CA SER A 92 6.82 -17.29 -23.66
C SER A 92 7.48 -17.87 -22.40
N ARG A 93 8.19 -17.05 -21.62
CA ARG A 93 8.87 -17.47 -20.38
C ARG A 93 7.96 -17.42 -19.15
N VAL A 94 7.13 -16.37 -19.04
CA VAL A 94 6.33 -16.11 -17.82
C VAL A 94 4.82 -16.12 -18.05
N GLY A 95 4.38 -16.18 -19.31
CA GLY A 95 2.97 -16.28 -19.65
C GLY A 95 2.38 -17.66 -19.33
N PRO A 96 1.06 -17.80 -19.44
CA PRO A 96 0.37 -19.05 -19.12
C PRO A 96 0.87 -20.21 -19.98
N SER A 97 1.22 -21.33 -19.32
CA SER A 97 1.68 -22.58 -19.94
C SER A 97 0.66 -23.11 -20.95
N SER A 98 1.17 -23.72 -22.02
CA SER A 98 0.35 -24.30 -23.11
C SER A 98 -0.36 -25.60 -22.72
N ASP A 99 0.05 -26.24 -21.63
CA ASP A 99 -0.47 -27.55 -21.22
C ASP A 99 -1.88 -27.43 -20.66
N GLY A 100 -2.81 -28.19 -21.25
CA GLY A 100 -4.20 -28.24 -20.82
C GLY A 100 -5.06 -27.03 -21.21
N GLN A 101 -4.62 -26.21 -22.17
CA GLN A 101 -5.40 -25.02 -22.56
C GLN A 101 -6.71 -25.41 -23.27
N VAL A 102 -7.81 -25.00 -22.66
CA VAL A 102 -9.14 -25.00 -23.28
C VAL A 102 -9.16 -23.88 -24.32
N SER A 103 -9.41 -24.22 -25.58
CA SER A 103 -9.72 -23.25 -26.63
C SER A 103 -11.23 -23.14 -26.79
N ILE A 104 -11.72 -21.93 -26.99
CA ILE A 104 -13.11 -21.68 -27.39
C ILE A 104 -13.16 -21.33 -28.88
N GLU A 105 -14.23 -21.72 -29.54
CA GLU A 105 -14.50 -21.34 -30.93
C GLU A 105 -15.61 -20.31 -30.93
N VAL A 106 -15.31 -19.10 -31.40
CA VAL A 106 -16.24 -17.95 -31.43
C VAL A 106 -16.10 -17.28 -32.79
N GLY A 107 -17.20 -17.11 -33.53
CA GLY A 107 -17.15 -16.50 -34.88
C GLY A 107 -16.24 -17.25 -35.87
N GLY A 108 -16.16 -18.57 -35.76
CA GLY A 108 -15.23 -19.40 -36.56
C GLY A 108 -13.75 -19.20 -36.23
N ARG A 109 -13.43 -18.50 -35.12
CA ARG A 109 -12.06 -18.26 -34.66
C ARG A 109 -11.79 -19.07 -33.41
N LYS A 110 -10.63 -19.71 -33.39
CA LYS A 110 -10.12 -20.40 -32.20
C LYS A 110 -9.41 -19.39 -31.30
N VAL A 111 -10.00 -19.11 -30.14
CA VAL A 111 -9.44 -18.21 -29.12
C VAL A 111 -8.85 -19.04 -28.00
N THR A 112 -7.59 -18.77 -27.65
CA THR A 112 -6.86 -19.42 -26.56
C THR A 112 -6.65 -18.47 -25.38
N PRO A 113 -6.39 -18.98 -24.16
CA PRO A 113 -6.03 -18.14 -23.03
C PRO A 113 -4.82 -17.24 -23.33
N LYS A 114 -3.86 -17.71 -24.14
CA LYS A 114 -2.70 -16.91 -24.53
C LYS A 114 -3.08 -15.66 -25.31
N ASP A 115 -4.06 -15.75 -26.20
CA ASP A 115 -4.54 -14.61 -26.98
C ASP A 115 -5.13 -13.54 -26.06
N ILE A 116 -5.94 -13.96 -25.09
CA ILE A 116 -6.57 -13.07 -24.10
C ILE A 116 -5.51 -12.41 -23.22
N TRP A 117 -4.59 -13.19 -22.66
CA TRP A 117 -3.53 -12.66 -21.80
C TRP A 117 -2.59 -11.70 -22.55
N GLN A 118 -2.26 -12.01 -23.80
CA GLN A 118 -1.46 -11.13 -24.64
C GLN A 118 -2.16 -9.79 -24.87
N LEU A 119 -3.45 -9.82 -25.24
CA LEU A 119 -4.24 -8.60 -25.44
C LEU A 119 -4.37 -7.80 -24.13
N HIS A 120 -4.60 -8.47 -23.00
CA HIS A 120 -4.74 -7.83 -21.70
C HIS A 120 -3.47 -7.09 -21.28
N VAL A 121 -2.31 -7.75 -21.39
CA VAL A 121 -1.04 -7.14 -21.01
C VAL A 121 -0.71 -5.94 -21.91
N LEU A 122 -0.92 -6.07 -23.23
CA LEU A 122 -0.53 -5.03 -24.20
C LEU A 122 -1.46 -3.82 -24.21
N PHE A 123 -2.77 -4.01 -24.04
CA PHE A 123 -3.76 -2.96 -24.27
C PHE A 123 -4.53 -2.55 -23.04
N GLY A 124 -4.65 -3.43 -22.04
CA GLY A 124 -5.38 -3.13 -20.81
C GLY A 124 -6.89 -3.11 -21.03
N PHE A 125 -7.57 -3.92 -20.24
CA PHE A 125 -9.01 -3.87 -20.07
C PHE A 125 -9.25 -4.31 -18.64
N GLU A 126 -8.71 -3.53 -17.71
CA GLU A 126 -8.91 -3.70 -16.29
C GLU A 126 -10.39 -3.52 -15.92
N GLU A 127 -10.73 -3.92 -14.70
CA GLU A 127 -12.05 -3.58 -14.16
C GLU A 127 -12.16 -2.07 -14.02
N LEU A 128 -13.33 -1.54 -14.39
CA LEU A 128 -13.60 -0.12 -14.31
C LEU A 128 -14.38 0.18 -13.02
N PRO A 129 -13.96 1.17 -12.20
CA PRO A 129 -14.75 1.62 -11.06
C PRO A 129 -16.17 2.01 -11.48
N LEU A 130 -17.18 1.67 -10.68
CA LEU A 130 -18.58 1.89 -11.02
C LEU A 130 -18.94 3.34 -11.37
N PRO A 131 -18.46 4.39 -10.66
CA PRO A 131 -18.75 5.77 -11.02
C PRO A 131 -18.25 6.12 -12.43
N LEU A 132 -17.18 5.46 -12.87
CA LEU A 132 -16.62 5.66 -14.21
C LEU A 132 -17.39 4.86 -15.26
N LEU A 133 -18.02 3.73 -14.91
CA LEU A 133 -18.77 2.93 -15.90
C LEU A 133 -19.98 3.69 -16.45
N GLU A 134 -20.77 4.32 -15.58
CA GLU A 134 -21.92 5.12 -16.01
C GLU A 134 -21.47 6.35 -16.83
N TRP A 135 -20.31 6.93 -16.48
CA TRP A 135 -19.73 8.01 -17.26
C TRP A 135 -19.23 7.53 -18.63
N GLU A 136 -18.43 6.47 -18.71
CA GLU A 136 -17.87 5.92 -19.96
C GLU A 136 -18.95 5.51 -20.97
N LEU A 137 -20.03 4.89 -20.50
CA LEU A 137 -21.13 4.43 -21.35
C LEU A 137 -21.99 5.57 -21.90
N ASN A 138 -22.08 6.71 -21.20
CA ASN A 138 -22.93 7.83 -21.59
C ASN A 138 -22.12 9.03 -22.15
N GLY A 139 -21.21 9.55 -21.33
CA GLY A 139 -20.45 10.78 -21.55
C GLY A 139 -19.01 10.57 -22.05
N GLY A 140 -18.34 9.47 -21.65
CA GLY A 140 -16.96 9.15 -22.04
C GLY A 140 -16.83 8.59 -23.46
N GLY A 141 -17.93 8.07 -24.02
CA GLY A 141 -18.01 7.72 -25.45
C GLY A 141 -17.48 6.32 -25.78
N ALA A 142 -17.34 5.42 -24.80
CA ALA A 142 -16.92 4.04 -25.04
C ALA A 142 -17.86 3.25 -25.98
N THR A 143 -19.14 3.63 -26.03
CA THR A 143 -20.16 3.10 -26.94
C THR A 143 -20.30 3.92 -28.23
N LYS A 144 -19.53 5.00 -28.38
CA LYS A 144 -19.62 5.95 -29.51
C LYS A 144 -18.39 5.94 -30.40
N GLN A 145 -17.21 5.68 -29.82
CA GLN A 145 -15.93 5.67 -30.52
C GLN A 145 -15.10 4.46 -30.13
N PHE A 146 -14.40 3.89 -31.10
CA PHE A 146 -13.43 2.84 -30.91
C PHE A 146 -12.30 3.34 -30.02
N ARG A 147 -11.71 2.39 -29.29
CA ARG A 147 -10.48 2.67 -28.56
C ARG A 147 -9.38 3.14 -29.50
N GLN A 148 -8.62 4.12 -29.05
CA GLN A 148 -7.51 4.72 -29.80
C GLN A 148 -6.37 3.72 -30.12
N ASP A 149 -6.27 2.63 -29.36
CA ASP A 149 -5.24 1.60 -29.55
C ASP A 149 -5.68 0.42 -30.44
N LEU A 150 -6.90 0.46 -30.98
CA LEU A 150 -7.36 -0.47 -32.00
C LEU A 150 -6.85 -0.03 -33.38
N SER A 151 -6.24 -0.94 -34.15
CA SER A 151 -5.67 -0.58 -35.45
C SER A 151 -6.73 -0.16 -36.48
N GLU A 152 -6.39 0.78 -37.36
CA GLU A 152 -7.29 1.25 -38.44
C GLU A 152 -7.79 0.12 -39.34
N GLU A 153 -6.96 -0.90 -39.60
CA GLU A 153 -7.35 -2.09 -40.36
C GLU A 153 -8.43 -2.91 -39.63
N SER A 154 -8.30 -3.03 -38.30
CA SER A 154 -9.28 -3.74 -37.48
C SER A 154 -10.61 -2.99 -37.44
N GLN A 155 -10.56 -1.66 -37.28
CA GLN A 155 -11.75 -0.80 -37.33
C GLN A 155 -12.48 -0.92 -38.68
N LYS A 156 -11.76 -0.88 -39.80
CA LYS A 156 -12.34 -1.05 -41.15
C LYS A 156 -13.01 -2.41 -41.31
N GLN A 157 -12.35 -3.49 -40.89
CA GLN A 157 -12.91 -4.84 -40.98
C GLN A 157 -14.18 -5.00 -40.15
N ILE A 158 -14.21 -4.44 -38.94
CA ILE A 158 -15.40 -4.45 -38.08
C ILE A 158 -16.54 -3.71 -38.78
N ILE A 159 -16.30 -2.48 -39.26
CA ILE A 159 -17.33 -1.69 -39.95
C ILE A 159 -17.84 -2.40 -41.21
N GLU A 160 -16.96 -2.97 -42.04
CA GLU A 160 -17.36 -3.74 -43.23
C GLU A 160 -18.22 -4.96 -42.89
N GLN A 161 -17.93 -5.64 -41.77
CA GLN A 161 -18.72 -6.76 -41.28
C GLN A 161 -20.09 -6.29 -40.78
N THR A 162 -20.14 -5.21 -39.99
CA THR A 162 -21.39 -4.60 -39.51
C THR A 162 -22.30 -4.17 -40.67
N ILE A 163 -21.72 -3.62 -41.75
CA ILE A 163 -22.48 -3.26 -42.96
C ILE A 163 -23.08 -4.50 -43.65
N LYS A 164 -22.33 -5.62 -43.70
CA LYS A 164 -22.78 -6.87 -44.34
C LYS A 164 -23.89 -7.56 -43.54
N GLU A 165 -23.87 -7.46 -42.22
CA GLU A 165 -24.85 -8.07 -41.32
C GLU A 165 -26.21 -7.32 -41.28
N GLY A 166 -26.35 -6.23 -42.05
CA GLY A 166 -27.66 -5.72 -42.47
C GLY A 166 -28.21 -4.51 -41.73
N GLU A 167 -27.39 -3.78 -40.97
CA GLU A 167 -27.86 -2.56 -40.28
C GLU A 167 -27.78 -1.32 -41.20
N GLN A 168 -28.71 -1.23 -42.16
CA GLN A 168 -28.87 -0.07 -43.07
C GLN A 168 -29.40 1.21 -42.38
N CYS A 169 -29.39 1.31 -41.05
CA CYS A 169 -29.99 2.42 -40.32
C CYS A 169 -29.09 2.92 -39.19
N ARG A 170 -28.05 3.69 -39.53
CA ARG A 170 -27.48 4.78 -38.71
C ARG A 170 -26.45 5.55 -39.54
N GLU A 171 -26.45 6.88 -39.43
CA GLU A 171 -25.42 7.76 -40.02
C GLU A 171 -24.03 7.55 -39.36
N TYR A 172 -23.96 6.75 -38.28
CA TYR A 172 -22.77 6.46 -37.48
C TYR A 172 -22.59 4.95 -37.24
N TYR A 173 -21.91 4.26 -38.17
CA TYR A 173 -21.69 2.80 -38.11
C TYR A 173 -20.87 2.33 -36.90
N GLU A 174 -19.95 3.17 -36.42
CA GLU A 174 -19.11 2.90 -35.25
C GLU A 174 -19.91 2.84 -33.95
N GLU A 175 -20.74 3.85 -33.69
CA GLU A 175 -21.64 3.89 -32.53
C GLU A 175 -22.68 2.77 -32.58
N ALA A 176 -23.19 2.44 -33.77
CA ALA A 176 -24.11 1.31 -33.97
C ALA A 176 -23.47 -0.01 -33.52
N TYR A 177 -22.28 -0.32 -34.05
CA TYR A 177 -21.54 -1.52 -33.68
C TYR A 177 -21.28 -1.58 -32.18
N LEU A 178 -20.74 -0.52 -31.58
CA LEU A 178 -20.34 -0.51 -30.18
C LEU A 178 -21.54 -0.61 -29.22
N THR A 179 -22.65 0.05 -29.54
CA THR A 179 -23.89 -0.06 -28.76
C THR A 179 -24.44 -1.48 -28.79
N ASN A 180 -24.55 -2.07 -29.99
CA ASN A 180 -25.07 -3.43 -30.16
C ASN A 180 -24.14 -4.46 -29.53
N LEU A 181 -22.82 -4.26 -29.63
CA LEU A 181 -21.83 -5.12 -28.98
C LEU A 181 -22.00 -5.09 -27.47
N TRP A 182 -22.17 -3.91 -26.86
CA TRP A 182 -22.41 -3.79 -25.43
C TRP A 182 -23.71 -4.50 -25.00
N GLU A 183 -24.79 -4.33 -25.75
CA GLU A 183 -26.06 -5.02 -25.49
C GLU A 183 -25.92 -6.54 -25.58
N SER A 184 -25.22 -7.04 -26.60
CA SER A 184 -24.93 -8.47 -26.74
C SER A 184 -24.09 -9.01 -25.58
N VAL A 185 -23.06 -8.28 -25.15
CA VAL A 185 -22.25 -8.66 -23.97
C VAL A 185 -23.11 -8.75 -22.71
N LEU A 186 -24.01 -7.79 -22.50
CA LEU A 186 -24.95 -7.83 -21.37
C LEU A 186 -25.90 -9.03 -21.48
N ALA A 187 -26.41 -9.33 -22.67
CA ALA A 187 -27.25 -10.49 -22.91
C ALA A 187 -26.54 -11.81 -22.59
N THR A 188 -25.32 -12.01 -23.10
CA THR A 188 -24.52 -13.23 -22.88
C THR A 188 -24.22 -13.47 -21.41
N LEU A 189 -24.05 -12.41 -20.63
CA LEU A 189 -23.81 -12.49 -19.19
C LEU A 189 -25.10 -12.56 -18.34
N GLY A 190 -26.29 -12.56 -18.96
CA GLY A 190 -27.57 -12.56 -18.25
C GLY A 190 -27.85 -11.25 -17.48
N LEU A 191 -27.34 -10.13 -17.99
CA LEU A 191 -27.41 -8.79 -17.38
C LEU A 191 -28.35 -7.83 -18.13
N SER A 192 -29.04 -8.33 -19.17
CA SER A 192 -30.16 -7.68 -19.83
C SER A 192 -31.36 -7.74 -18.88
N ASP A 193 -31.92 -6.58 -18.53
CA ASP A 193 -33.06 -6.39 -17.62
C ASP A 193 -32.81 -6.58 -16.11
N TYR A 194 -32.23 -5.55 -15.49
CA TYR A 194 -32.76 -5.07 -14.20
C TYR A 194 -32.90 -3.55 -14.29
N HIS A 195 -34.11 -3.10 -14.60
CA HIS A 195 -34.51 -1.72 -14.37
C HIS A 195 -34.28 -1.38 -12.89
N VAL A 196 -33.82 -0.15 -12.65
CA VAL A 196 -33.79 0.49 -11.33
C VAL A 196 -35.22 0.50 -10.78
N SER A 197 -35.60 -0.55 -10.05
CA SER A 197 -36.75 -0.49 -9.15
C SER A 197 -36.22 0.04 -7.83
N SER A 198 -36.56 1.30 -7.57
CA SER A 198 -36.79 1.73 -6.21
C SER A 198 -37.84 0.80 -5.61
N GLN A 199 -37.55 0.28 -4.42
CA GLN A 199 -38.35 -0.69 -3.65
C GLN A 199 -38.15 -2.16 -4.03
N ILE A 200 -37.26 -2.84 -3.29
CA ILE A 200 -37.62 -3.95 -2.38
C ILE A 200 -36.73 -3.79 -1.15
N SER A 201 -37.39 -3.40 -0.06
CA SER A 201 -36.97 -3.67 1.31
C SER A 201 -37.14 -5.16 1.61
N GLY A 202 -36.19 -5.75 2.33
CA GLY A 202 -36.39 -7.02 3.03
C GLY A 202 -35.37 -8.10 2.64
N ASP A 203 -34.58 -8.48 3.62
CA ASP A 203 -33.82 -9.73 3.68
C ASP A 203 -32.57 -9.87 2.81
N LEU A 204 -31.52 -9.13 3.17
CA LEU A 204 -30.13 -9.64 3.06
C LEU A 204 -29.25 -9.05 4.18
N HIS A 205 -29.72 -9.12 5.42
CA HIS A 205 -28.86 -8.94 6.58
C HIS A 205 -28.05 -10.22 6.80
N SER A 206 -26.80 -10.24 6.34
CA SER A 206 -25.63 -10.79 7.06
C SER A 206 -24.46 -11.00 6.09
N GLN A 207 -23.89 -9.93 5.54
CA GLN A 207 -22.46 -9.95 5.26
C GLN A 207 -21.79 -9.32 6.47
N THR A 208 -21.34 -10.17 7.38
CA THR A 208 -20.54 -9.76 8.53
C THR A 208 -19.26 -9.15 7.96
N SER A 209 -19.21 -7.82 7.86
CA SER A 209 -17.98 -7.08 7.58
C SER A 209 -16.93 -7.53 8.60
N ALA A 210 -15.71 -7.78 8.14
CA ALA A 210 -14.62 -8.16 9.03
C ALA A 210 -14.48 -7.09 10.13
N PRO A 211 -14.28 -7.48 11.39
CA PRO A 211 -14.17 -6.52 12.48
C PRO A 211 -13.02 -5.54 12.18
N ILE A 212 -13.31 -4.25 12.31
CA ILE A 212 -12.30 -3.20 12.13
C ILE A 212 -11.29 -3.35 13.26
N SER A 213 -10.03 -3.61 12.91
CA SER A 213 -8.95 -3.75 13.88
C SER A 213 -7.63 -3.29 13.28
N LEU A 214 -6.65 -3.05 14.14
CA LEU A 214 -5.29 -2.78 13.70
C LEU A 214 -4.72 -4.03 13.02
N SER A 215 -4.39 -3.91 11.73
CA SER A 215 -3.70 -4.96 10.99
C SER A 215 -2.28 -5.14 11.55
N PRO A 216 -1.78 -6.39 11.71
CA PRO A 216 -0.40 -6.64 12.13
C PRO A 216 0.66 -5.96 11.25
N GLN A 217 0.30 -5.57 10.03
CA GLN A 217 1.17 -4.94 9.05
C GLN A 217 1.19 -3.41 9.13
N ARG A 218 0.51 -2.80 10.11
CA ARG A 218 0.38 -1.35 10.24
C ARG A 218 0.69 -0.89 11.66
N THR A 219 1.30 0.28 11.76
CA THR A 219 1.34 1.05 13.01
C THR A 219 0.04 1.84 13.18
N ILE A 220 -0.17 2.44 14.36
CA ILE A 220 -1.32 3.32 14.53
C ILE A 220 -1.14 4.59 13.68
N SER A 221 0.07 5.14 13.59
CA SER A 221 0.36 6.25 12.68
C SER A 221 0.09 5.90 11.21
N ASP A 222 0.50 4.71 10.74
CA ASP A 222 0.13 4.21 9.39
C ASP A 222 -1.40 4.12 9.22
N TRP A 223 -2.12 3.68 10.26
CA TRP A 223 -3.57 3.54 10.23
C TRP A 223 -4.28 4.90 10.15
N VAL A 224 -3.84 5.85 10.97
CA VAL A 224 -4.35 7.23 10.99
C VAL A 224 -4.07 7.95 9.69
N ASP A 225 -2.87 7.81 9.12
CA ASP A 225 -2.50 8.41 7.83
C ASP A 225 -3.33 7.85 6.66
N GLY A 226 -3.83 6.61 6.78
CA GLY A 226 -4.79 6.04 5.82
C GLY A 226 -6.22 6.61 5.93
N LEU A 227 -6.52 7.34 7.01
CA LEU A 227 -7.87 7.83 7.34
C LEU A 227 -7.98 9.36 7.35
N ALA A 228 -6.85 10.06 7.52
CA ALA A 228 -6.75 11.50 7.61
C ALA A 228 -5.51 12.01 6.86
N GLU A 229 -5.61 13.22 6.29
CA GLU A 229 -4.47 13.91 5.67
C GLU A 229 -3.52 14.42 6.74
N GLY A 230 -2.20 14.48 6.49
CA GLY A 230 -1.25 15.16 7.39
C GLY A 230 0.00 14.37 7.81
N GLY A 231 0.11 13.10 7.44
CA GLY A 231 1.37 12.33 7.47
C GLY A 231 2.05 12.29 8.84
N VAL A 232 1.40 11.67 9.83
CA VAL A 232 1.96 11.41 11.17
C VAL A 232 3.27 10.64 11.06
N VAL A 233 3.35 9.62 10.20
CA VAL A 233 4.58 8.84 9.97
C VAL A 233 5.74 9.74 9.55
N ASP A 234 5.48 10.67 8.61
CA ASP A 234 6.49 11.60 8.12
C ASP A 234 6.92 12.61 9.19
N GLN A 235 6.00 13.08 10.03
CA GLN A 235 6.34 13.95 11.15
C GLN A 235 7.25 13.24 12.18
N ILE A 236 6.94 11.99 12.53
CA ILE A 236 7.79 11.15 13.40
C ILE A 236 9.17 10.98 12.75
N ASN A 237 9.19 10.60 11.46
CA ASN A 237 10.43 10.40 10.71
C ASN A 237 11.30 11.66 10.69
N ASN A 238 10.71 12.84 10.48
CA ASN A 238 11.45 14.11 10.49
C ASN A 238 12.10 14.40 11.85
N GLN A 239 11.41 14.09 12.96
CA GLN A 239 12.00 14.23 14.29
C GLN A 239 13.15 13.25 14.50
N LEU A 240 12.99 11.99 14.08
CA LEU A 240 14.04 10.99 14.21
C LEU A 240 15.25 11.35 13.35
N ILE A 241 15.06 11.76 12.10
CA ILE A 241 16.15 12.21 11.22
C ILE A 241 16.93 13.36 11.86
N LYS A 242 16.26 14.36 12.43
CA LYS A 242 16.90 15.48 13.13
C LYS A 242 17.83 15.00 14.24
N TRP A 243 17.32 14.15 15.13
CA TRP A 243 18.09 13.67 16.29
C TRP A 243 19.18 12.67 15.91
N VAL A 244 18.86 11.72 15.04
CA VAL A 244 19.79 10.68 14.61
C VAL A 244 20.93 11.26 13.77
N THR A 245 20.66 12.23 12.89
CA THR A 245 21.72 12.89 12.10
C THR A 245 22.73 13.59 13.01
N ALA A 246 22.24 14.33 14.01
CA ALA A 246 23.12 15.02 14.97
C ALA A 246 23.85 14.04 15.91
N PHE A 247 23.20 12.93 16.31
CA PHE A 247 23.83 11.91 17.15
C PHE A 247 24.78 11.01 16.38
N LEU A 248 24.65 10.81 15.07
CA LEU A 248 25.52 9.92 14.29
C LEU A 248 26.65 10.65 13.57
N ASP A 249 26.74 11.98 13.71
CA ASP A 249 27.84 12.76 13.13
C ASP A 249 29.20 12.25 13.62
N GLU A 250 30.11 11.89 12.72
CA GLU A 250 31.46 11.42 13.08
C GLU A 250 32.50 12.54 13.02
N GLY A 251 32.12 13.77 13.39
CA GLY A 251 33.01 14.94 13.44
C GLY A 251 33.04 15.76 12.14
N LEU A 252 31.97 15.70 11.33
CA LEU A 252 31.83 16.55 10.15
C LEU A 252 31.25 17.92 10.53
N ALA A 253 30.33 17.95 11.49
CA ALA A 253 29.79 19.18 12.01
C ALA A 253 30.83 19.90 12.88
N SER A 254 30.91 21.23 12.76
CA SER A 254 31.78 22.01 13.65
C SER A 254 31.30 21.99 15.10
N TRP A 255 29.99 21.75 15.31
CA TRP A 255 29.35 21.69 16.63
C TRP A 255 28.79 20.29 16.83
N GLU A 256 29.29 19.60 17.84
CA GLU A 256 28.83 18.25 18.21
C GLU A 256 27.58 18.29 19.09
N MET A 257 26.80 17.21 19.08
CA MET A 257 25.68 17.02 20.00
C MET A 257 26.18 16.92 21.45
N PRO A 258 25.71 17.76 22.40
CA PRO A 258 26.11 17.66 23.80
C PRO A 258 25.57 16.39 24.48
N GLY A 259 26.37 15.74 25.33
CA GLY A 259 25.94 14.59 26.13
C GLY A 259 25.87 13.26 25.36
N ARG A 260 26.43 13.20 24.16
CA ARG A 260 26.37 12.05 23.24
C ARG A 260 27.01 10.78 23.83
N GLU A 261 27.97 10.94 24.71
CA GLU A 261 28.63 9.89 25.48
C GLU A 261 27.71 9.12 26.42
N GLU A 262 26.56 9.69 26.80
CA GLU A 262 25.55 9.03 27.64
C GLU A 262 24.68 8.03 26.85
N GLY A 263 24.85 7.98 25.52
CA GLY A 263 24.03 7.19 24.61
C GLY A 263 22.84 7.97 24.04
N PHE A 264 22.32 7.50 22.92
CA PHE A 264 21.31 8.21 22.12
C PHE A 264 20.05 8.58 22.92
N TYR A 265 19.46 7.63 23.63
CA TYR A 265 18.21 7.86 24.33
C TYR A 265 18.38 8.90 25.46
N GLN A 266 19.46 8.79 26.23
CA GLN A 266 19.73 9.71 27.33
C GLN A 266 20.11 11.11 26.82
N ALA A 267 20.95 11.20 25.78
CA ALA A 267 21.28 12.46 25.13
C ALA A 267 20.02 13.16 24.59
N TRP A 268 19.14 12.42 23.92
CA TRP A 268 17.84 12.92 23.45
C TRP A 268 17.01 13.45 24.62
N ARG A 269 16.81 12.67 25.70
CA ARG A 269 16.03 13.10 26.88
C ARG A 269 16.55 14.40 27.51
N ASN A 270 17.86 14.57 27.58
CA ASN A 270 18.49 15.75 28.17
C ASN A 270 18.29 17.00 27.29
N LEU A 271 18.35 16.84 25.97
CA LEU A 271 18.31 17.95 25.02
C LEU A 271 16.89 18.34 24.59
N VAL A 272 16.01 17.36 24.41
CA VAL A 272 14.67 17.56 23.85
C VAL A 272 13.79 18.47 24.71
N GLN A 273 14.07 18.58 26.02
CA GLN A 273 13.40 19.52 26.93
C GLN A 273 13.63 20.99 26.56
N LYS A 274 14.69 21.29 25.79
CA LYS A 274 15.03 22.63 25.30
C LYS A 274 14.67 22.82 23.83
N ASP A 275 14.11 21.79 23.19
CA ASP A 275 13.75 21.81 21.78
C ASP A 275 12.30 22.29 21.61
N PHE A 276 12.14 23.42 20.93
CA PHE A 276 10.81 24.00 20.67
C PHE A 276 10.03 23.26 19.59
N SER A 277 10.64 22.33 18.84
CA SER A 277 9.93 21.67 17.73
C SER A 277 8.77 20.80 18.21
N GLY A 278 8.87 20.20 19.40
CA GLY A 278 7.74 19.48 20.02
C GLY A 278 6.52 20.37 20.25
N TRP A 279 6.73 21.64 20.62
CA TRP A 279 5.65 22.61 20.78
C TRP A 279 4.99 22.97 19.44
N PHE A 280 5.79 23.18 18.38
CA PHE A 280 5.27 23.44 17.03
C PHE A 280 4.50 22.26 16.43
N LEU A 281 4.80 21.04 16.87
CA LEU A 281 4.04 19.83 16.52
C LEU A 281 2.76 19.66 17.35
N GLY A 282 2.48 20.58 18.28
CA GLY A 282 1.28 20.55 19.12
C GLY A 282 1.40 19.71 20.39
N ILE A 283 2.61 19.25 20.75
CA ILE A 283 2.80 18.46 21.97
C ILE A 283 2.75 19.36 23.20
N THR A 284 1.66 19.26 23.97
CA THR A 284 1.48 19.98 25.22
C THR A 284 2.31 19.36 26.35
N ASP A 285 2.78 20.20 27.28
CA ASP A 285 3.58 19.81 28.45
C ASP A 285 4.81 18.95 28.12
N PHE A 286 5.40 19.21 26.96
CA PHE A 286 6.47 18.39 26.36
C PHE A 286 7.63 18.10 27.32
N ALA A 287 8.15 19.13 27.99
CA ALA A 287 9.24 18.99 28.94
C ALA A 287 8.85 18.10 30.15
N GLN A 288 7.62 18.23 30.65
CA GLN A 288 7.13 17.41 31.76
C GLN A 288 6.96 15.95 31.35
N LYS A 289 6.41 15.71 30.15
CA LYS A 289 6.26 14.35 29.60
C LYS A 289 7.62 13.66 29.45
N VAL A 290 8.61 14.34 28.88
CA VAL A 290 9.98 13.82 28.76
C VAL A 290 10.63 13.59 30.13
N HIS A 291 10.38 14.48 31.10
CA HIS A 291 10.87 14.31 32.47
C HIS A 291 10.28 13.07 33.14
N SER A 292 9.02 12.74 32.85
CA SER A 292 8.34 11.56 33.37
C SER A 292 8.77 10.24 32.74
N LEU A 293 9.49 10.26 31.61
CA LEU A 293 10.01 9.05 30.99
C LEU A 293 11.04 8.36 31.90
N SER A 294 11.08 7.03 31.86
CA SER A 294 12.13 6.27 32.54
C SER A 294 13.49 6.54 31.90
N SER A 295 14.56 6.42 32.69
CA SER A 295 15.95 6.43 32.20
C SER A 295 16.32 5.16 31.44
N ALA A 296 15.62 4.06 31.67
CA ALA A 296 15.78 2.85 30.88
C ALA A 296 14.91 2.94 29.60
N PRO A 297 15.50 2.77 28.40
CA PRO A 297 14.74 2.80 27.14
C PRO A 297 13.69 1.68 27.07
N GLU A 298 13.96 0.52 27.68
CA GLU A 298 13.05 -0.63 27.71
C GLU A 298 11.73 -0.31 28.42
N ASP A 299 11.82 0.37 29.57
CA ASP A 299 10.66 0.85 30.32
C ASP A 299 9.83 1.84 29.49
N SER A 300 10.50 2.70 28.71
CA SER A 300 9.84 3.68 27.83
C SER A 300 9.12 3.00 26.66
N ILE A 301 9.74 1.98 26.04
CA ILE A 301 9.11 1.17 24.99
C ILE A 301 7.86 0.50 25.54
N CYS A 302 7.98 -0.21 26.66
CA CYS A 302 6.88 -0.91 27.30
C CYS A 302 5.74 0.04 27.68
N SER A 303 6.06 1.19 28.29
CA SER A 303 5.07 2.23 28.62
C SER A 303 4.36 2.77 27.38
N SER A 304 5.09 3.00 26.28
CA SER A 304 4.50 3.51 25.04
C SER A 304 3.58 2.49 24.37
N LEU A 305 3.98 1.21 24.32
CA LEU A 305 3.16 0.14 23.77
C LEU A 305 1.87 -0.06 24.59
N HIS A 306 1.95 0.04 25.91
CA HIS A 306 0.76 0.03 26.77
C HIS A 306 -0.13 1.26 26.59
N GLN A 307 0.43 2.47 26.46
CA GLN A 307 -0.33 3.69 26.20
C GLN A 307 -1.08 3.64 24.86
N LEU A 308 -0.46 3.03 23.84
CA LEU A 308 -1.09 2.78 22.54
C LEU A 308 -2.09 1.62 22.57
N GLU A 309 -2.11 0.83 23.66
CA GLU A 309 -2.90 -0.38 23.84
C GLU A 309 -2.59 -1.48 22.80
N ILE A 310 -1.31 -1.63 22.44
CA ILE A 310 -0.86 -2.72 21.57
C ILE A 310 -0.86 -4.05 22.36
N PRO A 311 -1.57 -5.09 21.90
CA PRO A 311 -1.52 -6.41 22.54
C PRO A 311 -0.09 -6.97 22.57
N GLU A 312 0.32 -7.57 23.70
CA GLU A 312 1.68 -8.13 23.88
C GLU A 312 2.08 -9.12 22.77
N GLU A 313 1.12 -9.92 22.30
CA GLU A 313 1.31 -10.89 21.21
C GLU A 313 1.73 -10.22 19.88
N GLN A 314 1.45 -8.93 19.71
CA GLN A 314 1.74 -8.15 18.50
C GLN A 314 2.96 -7.24 18.66
N TRP A 315 3.63 -7.22 19.81
CA TRP A 315 4.73 -6.29 20.06
C TRP A 315 5.88 -6.48 19.07
N GLU A 316 6.27 -7.73 18.77
CA GLU A 316 7.37 -8.01 17.84
C GLU A 316 7.06 -7.47 16.43
N ASP A 317 5.89 -7.81 15.88
CA ASP A 317 5.46 -7.33 14.56
C ASP A 317 5.32 -5.80 14.52
N TYR A 318 4.74 -5.21 15.56
CA TYR A 318 4.55 -3.76 15.67
C TYR A 318 5.88 -3.01 15.70
N LEU A 319 6.84 -3.49 16.51
CA LEU A 319 8.17 -2.92 16.59
C LEU A 319 8.95 -3.13 15.28
N SER A 320 8.77 -4.28 14.62
CA SER A 320 9.38 -4.54 13.31
C SER A 320 8.88 -3.54 12.27
N ARG A 321 7.56 -3.28 12.26
CA ARG A 321 6.96 -2.24 11.41
C ARG A 321 7.52 -0.86 11.76
N GLN A 322 7.61 -0.47 13.04
CA GLN A 322 8.20 0.81 13.46
C GLN A 322 9.66 0.99 12.97
N LEU A 323 10.47 -0.08 13.04
CA LEU A 323 11.84 -0.09 12.53
C LEU A 323 11.90 0.05 11.01
N SER A 324 10.90 -0.48 10.29
CA SER A 324 10.83 -0.46 8.82
C SER A 324 10.47 0.91 8.22
N LEU A 325 9.87 1.82 9.01
CA LEU A 325 9.40 3.13 8.55
C LEU A 325 10.51 4.15 8.26
N LEU A 326 11.76 3.89 8.69
CA LEU A 326 12.93 4.71 8.37
C LEU A 326 14.16 3.82 8.11
N PRO A 327 14.12 2.96 7.07
CA PRO A 327 14.98 1.81 6.98
C PRO A 327 16.46 2.17 6.79
N GLY A 328 16.79 3.29 6.15
CA GLY A 328 18.18 3.72 5.99
C GLY A 328 18.90 3.92 7.32
N TRP A 329 18.28 4.68 8.24
CA TRP A 329 18.83 4.94 9.56
C TRP A 329 18.79 3.70 10.46
N THR A 330 17.67 2.98 10.46
CA THR A 330 17.53 1.78 11.29
C THR A 330 18.56 0.71 10.96
N ARG A 331 18.87 0.51 9.67
CA ARG A 331 19.89 -0.47 9.23
C ARG A 331 21.30 -0.10 9.71
N TYR A 332 21.63 1.20 9.73
CA TYR A 332 22.91 1.68 10.24
C TYR A 332 22.97 1.54 11.78
N ILE A 333 21.91 1.93 12.48
CA ILE A 333 21.82 1.80 13.93
C ILE A 333 21.90 0.32 14.38
N ARG A 334 21.21 -0.58 13.68
CA ARG A 334 21.31 -2.03 13.93
C ARG A 334 22.76 -2.50 13.76
N TRP A 335 23.40 -2.10 12.66
CA TRP A 335 24.81 -2.46 12.43
C TRP A 335 25.72 -1.95 13.57
N LEU A 336 25.55 -0.71 14.03
CA LEU A 336 26.32 -0.16 15.15
C LEU A 336 26.12 -0.96 16.44
N GLY A 337 24.88 -1.36 16.75
CA GLY A 337 24.56 -2.21 17.90
C GLY A 337 25.24 -3.59 17.84
N GLU A 338 25.37 -4.16 16.63
CA GLU A 338 26.06 -5.44 16.40
C GLU A 338 27.61 -5.30 16.37
N HIS A 339 28.14 -4.08 16.29
CA HIS A 339 29.58 -3.80 16.18
C HIS A 339 30.09 -2.89 17.31
N PRO A 340 30.05 -3.33 18.59
CA PRO A 340 30.43 -2.51 19.75
C PRO A 340 31.90 -2.07 19.75
N THR A 341 32.76 -2.72 18.97
CA THR A 341 34.18 -2.37 18.82
C THR A 341 34.44 -1.28 17.78
N TYR A 342 33.42 -0.84 17.04
CA TYR A 342 33.53 0.27 16.10
C TYR A 342 33.80 1.59 16.84
N HIS A 343 34.67 2.45 16.30
CA HIS A 343 35.18 3.61 17.04
C HIS A 343 34.10 4.61 17.45
N ALA A 344 33.08 4.81 16.62
CA ALA A 344 31.97 5.70 16.94
C ALA A 344 31.10 5.11 18.07
N GLN A 345 30.83 3.80 18.01
CA GLN A 345 30.00 3.10 19.00
C GLN A 345 30.66 3.04 20.39
N HIS A 346 31.98 2.89 20.44
CA HIS A 346 32.72 2.90 21.71
C HIS A 346 32.62 4.23 22.47
N LYS A 347 32.50 5.35 21.74
CA LYS A 347 32.38 6.68 22.34
C LYS A 347 30.92 7.09 22.56
N HIS A 348 30.03 6.69 21.67
CA HIS A 348 28.68 7.22 21.53
C HIS A 348 27.70 6.08 21.23
N PRO A 349 27.27 5.32 22.24
CA PRO A 349 26.53 4.08 22.03
C PRO A 349 25.08 4.33 21.58
N ILE A 350 24.66 3.61 20.55
CA ILE A 350 23.27 3.58 20.06
C ILE A 350 22.92 2.18 19.54
N ASP A 351 21.66 1.78 19.75
CA ASP A 351 21.10 0.53 19.24
C ASP A 351 19.62 0.72 18.88
N THR A 352 18.98 -0.35 18.39
CA THR A 352 17.58 -0.36 18.00
C THR A 352 16.63 -0.11 19.18
N THR A 353 17.02 -0.50 20.40
CA THR A 353 16.25 -0.25 21.64
C THR A 353 16.18 1.25 21.95
N GLN A 354 17.33 1.93 21.96
CA GLN A 354 17.37 3.38 22.19
C GLN A 354 16.64 4.15 21.08
N TYR A 355 16.77 3.73 19.83
CA TYR A 355 16.04 4.32 18.70
C TYR A 355 14.52 4.17 18.85
N LEU A 356 14.03 2.96 19.17
CA LEU A 356 12.60 2.69 19.33
C LEU A 356 11.99 3.44 20.50
N ALA A 357 12.71 3.58 21.62
CA ALA A 357 12.23 4.35 22.77
C ALA A 357 11.87 5.80 22.39
N VAL A 358 12.71 6.45 21.58
CA VAL A 358 12.44 7.80 21.08
C VAL A 358 11.31 7.81 20.04
N ARG A 359 11.32 6.84 19.12
CA ARG A 359 10.30 6.75 18.05
C ARG A 359 8.90 6.54 18.61
N LEU A 360 8.74 5.62 19.55
CA LEU A 360 7.45 5.30 20.16
C LEU A 360 6.90 6.45 21.01
N PHE A 361 7.78 7.24 21.64
CA PHE A 361 7.33 8.45 22.31
C PHE A 361 6.64 9.42 21.33
N TYR A 362 7.24 9.66 20.14
CA TYR A 362 6.58 10.47 19.12
C TYR A 362 5.34 9.79 18.51
N GLU A 363 5.34 8.46 18.37
CA GLU A 363 4.17 7.69 17.95
C GLU A 363 2.97 7.94 18.86
N VAL A 364 3.15 7.84 20.18
CA VAL A 364 2.10 8.12 21.18
C VAL A 364 1.58 9.54 21.04
N GLU A 365 2.50 10.52 21.05
CA GLU A 365 2.13 11.93 21.13
C GLU A 365 1.46 12.43 19.85
N LEU A 366 2.08 12.18 18.69
CA LEU A 366 1.60 12.73 17.41
C LEU A 366 0.34 12.03 16.92
N THR A 367 0.24 10.71 17.13
CA THR A 367 -1.00 9.97 16.84
C THR A 367 -2.14 10.51 17.69
N ASN A 368 -1.91 10.71 19.00
CA ASN A 368 -2.96 11.23 19.86
C ASN A 368 -3.40 12.65 19.47
N ILE A 369 -2.45 13.54 19.18
CA ILE A 369 -2.76 14.90 18.71
C ILE A 369 -3.61 14.82 17.44
N LYS A 370 -3.23 13.98 16.49
CA LYS A 370 -3.95 13.85 15.22
C LYS A 370 -5.37 13.31 15.42
N CYS A 371 -5.53 12.25 16.21
CA CYS A 371 -6.85 11.68 16.53
C CYS A 371 -7.75 12.68 17.27
N GLN A 372 -7.18 13.46 18.20
CA GLN A 372 -7.93 14.50 18.91
C GLN A 372 -8.36 15.65 17.99
N GLN A 373 -7.51 16.06 17.04
CA GLN A 373 -7.83 17.11 16.07
C GLN A 373 -8.90 16.69 15.05
N GLU A 374 -8.81 15.46 14.52
CA GLU A 374 -9.69 14.98 13.46
C GLU A 374 -11.02 14.43 13.99
N TRP A 375 -10.99 13.74 15.13
CA TRP A 375 -12.11 12.93 15.61
C TRP A 375 -12.46 13.17 17.08
N GLY A 376 -11.67 13.96 17.83
CA GLY A 376 -11.91 14.22 19.24
C GLY A 376 -11.76 12.98 20.14
N ILE A 377 -10.95 12.01 19.70
CA ILE A 377 -10.71 10.74 20.41
C ILE A 377 -9.23 10.53 20.69
N ASP A 378 -8.96 9.64 21.65
CA ASP A 378 -7.59 9.22 21.96
C ASP A 378 -7.00 8.31 20.88
N GLY A 379 -5.70 8.47 20.63
CA GLY A 379 -4.94 7.71 19.63
C GLY A 379 -4.55 6.29 20.05
N THR A 380 -5.48 5.52 20.62
CA THR A 380 -5.24 4.14 21.07
C THR A 380 -5.95 3.11 20.18
N VAL A 381 -5.49 1.86 20.19
CA VAL A 381 -6.10 0.78 19.38
C VAL A 381 -7.57 0.59 19.74
N SER A 382 -7.92 0.52 21.04
CA SER A 382 -9.30 0.24 21.43
C SER A 382 -10.23 1.39 21.06
N THR A 383 -9.79 2.63 21.26
CA THR A 383 -10.58 3.83 20.97
C THR A 383 -10.83 3.99 19.47
N LEU A 384 -9.78 3.83 18.64
CA LEU A 384 -9.92 3.87 17.19
C LEU A 384 -10.81 2.74 16.67
N THR A 385 -10.62 1.53 17.20
CA THR A 385 -11.44 0.37 16.83
C THR A 385 -12.92 0.62 17.15
N ALA A 386 -13.23 1.11 18.35
CA ALA A 386 -14.61 1.42 18.75
C ALA A 386 -15.20 2.55 17.88
N TYR A 387 -14.47 3.65 17.71
CA TYR A 387 -14.91 4.81 16.94
C TYR A 387 -15.28 4.45 15.49
N TRP A 388 -14.44 3.63 14.84
CA TRP A 388 -14.65 3.21 13.45
C TRP A 388 -15.61 2.04 13.31
N SER A 389 -15.75 1.18 14.31
CA SER A 389 -16.79 0.14 14.33
C SER A 389 -18.19 0.76 14.31
N ASP A 390 -18.39 1.84 15.08
CA ASP A 390 -19.64 2.61 15.07
C ASP A 390 -19.88 3.37 13.75
N ARG A 391 -18.82 3.57 12.95
CA ARG A 391 -18.82 4.32 11.68
C ARG A 391 -18.27 3.48 10.52
N SER A 392 -18.64 2.20 10.49
CA SER A 392 -18.02 1.24 9.56
C SER A 392 -18.20 1.61 8.08
N GLU A 393 -19.32 2.24 7.69
CA GLU A 393 -19.51 2.73 6.32
C GLU A 393 -18.52 3.85 5.95
N GLU A 394 -18.34 4.84 6.82
CA GLU A 394 -17.39 5.93 6.61
C GLU A 394 -15.95 5.43 6.62
N TYR A 395 -15.63 4.49 7.53
CA TYR A 395 -14.33 3.83 7.58
C TYR A 395 -13.98 3.16 6.26
N HIS A 396 -14.90 2.36 5.71
CA HIS A 396 -14.69 1.69 4.43
C HIS A 396 -14.67 2.66 3.26
N GLN A 397 -15.35 3.82 3.32
CA GLN A 397 -15.20 4.85 2.29
C GLN A 397 -13.82 5.50 2.31
N ARG A 398 -13.30 5.81 3.51
CA ARG A 398 -11.99 6.46 3.69
C ARG A 398 -10.82 5.52 3.39
N ILE A 399 -10.84 4.31 3.96
CA ILE A 399 -9.85 3.25 3.66
C ILE A 399 -10.01 2.74 2.22
N GLY A 400 -11.26 2.70 1.74
CA GLY A 400 -11.68 2.09 0.49
C GLY A 400 -11.86 3.04 -0.68
N TYR A 401 -10.97 4.00 -0.85
CA TYR A 401 -10.53 4.42 -2.20
C TYR A 401 -9.97 3.25 -3.04
N GLY A 402 -10.11 1.99 -2.60
CA GLY A 402 -9.87 0.76 -3.37
C GLY A 402 -10.99 -0.29 -3.44
N VAL A 403 -12.05 -0.30 -2.61
CA VAL A 403 -13.07 -1.39 -2.68
C VAL A 403 -14.44 -0.92 -2.17
N GLN A 404 -15.33 -0.49 -3.07
CA GLN A 404 -16.75 -0.35 -2.76
C GLN A 404 -17.41 -1.73 -2.75
N SER A 405 -18.08 -2.08 -1.64
CA SER A 405 -19.07 -3.16 -1.58
C SER A 405 -20.25 -2.77 -2.44
N GLU A 406 -20.35 -3.34 -3.63
CA GLU A 406 -21.35 -2.98 -4.62
C GLU A 406 -22.19 -4.17 -5.00
N ASN A 407 -23.44 -3.89 -5.37
CA ASN A 407 -24.40 -4.82 -5.94
C ASN A 407 -23.69 -5.84 -6.87
N PRO A 408 -23.81 -7.17 -6.65
CA PRO A 408 -23.11 -8.18 -7.43
C PRO A 408 -23.32 -8.04 -8.94
N ILE A 409 -24.50 -7.56 -9.36
CA ILE A 409 -24.84 -7.32 -10.76
C ILE A 409 -24.04 -6.12 -11.30
N LYS A 410 -23.87 -5.06 -10.51
CA LYS A 410 -23.06 -3.89 -10.89
C LYS A 410 -21.57 -4.27 -10.97
N GLN A 411 -21.07 -5.04 -10.02
CA GLN A 411 -19.71 -5.60 -10.09
C GLN A 411 -19.51 -6.51 -11.30
N MET A 412 -20.49 -7.36 -11.64
CA MET A 412 -20.43 -8.18 -12.86
C MET A 412 -20.36 -7.32 -14.13
N LYS A 413 -21.09 -6.20 -14.18
CA LYS A 413 -20.99 -5.24 -15.30
C LYS A 413 -19.60 -4.58 -15.36
N CYS A 414 -19.11 -4.05 -14.24
CA CYS A 414 -17.80 -3.40 -14.14
C CYS A 414 -16.62 -4.34 -14.45
N ARG A 415 -16.71 -5.60 -14.03
CA ARG A 415 -15.60 -6.55 -14.08
C ARG A 415 -15.64 -7.49 -15.26
N HIS A 416 -16.80 -8.00 -15.65
CA HIS A 416 -16.92 -9.02 -16.70
C HIS A 416 -17.44 -8.46 -18.01
N ALA A 417 -18.53 -7.69 -17.97
CA ALA A 417 -19.11 -7.09 -19.17
C ALA A 417 -18.13 -6.10 -19.81
N TRP A 418 -17.56 -5.18 -19.03
CA TRP A 418 -16.57 -4.22 -19.51
C TRP A 418 -15.36 -4.88 -20.19
N ARG A 419 -14.84 -5.94 -19.60
CA ARG A 419 -13.70 -6.68 -20.14
C ARG A 419 -14.05 -7.41 -21.43
N LEU A 420 -15.19 -8.09 -21.45
CA LEU A 420 -15.65 -8.82 -22.62
C LEU A 420 -15.95 -7.86 -23.79
N PHE A 421 -16.53 -6.70 -23.50
CA PHE A 421 -16.78 -5.63 -24.47
C PHE A 421 -15.51 -5.18 -25.19
N HIS A 422 -14.43 -4.89 -24.46
CA HIS A 422 -13.17 -4.52 -25.10
C HIS A 422 -12.44 -5.70 -25.74
N LEU A 423 -12.50 -6.87 -25.14
CA LEU A 423 -11.91 -8.07 -25.71
C LEU A 423 -12.56 -8.41 -27.06
N ALA A 424 -13.88 -8.30 -27.18
CA ALA A 424 -14.61 -8.56 -28.41
C ALA A 424 -14.20 -7.60 -29.54
N GLN A 425 -13.90 -6.33 -29.23
CA GLN A 425 -13.36 -5.37 -30.21
C GLN A 425 -11.99 -5.83 -30.74
N PHE A 426 -11.05 -6.23 -29.86
CA PHE A 426 -9.74 -6.73 -30.30
C PHE A 426 -9.81 -8.05 -31.07
N LEU A 427 -10.76 -8.91 -30.68
CA LEU A 427 -11.05 -10.15 -31.38
C LEU A 427 -11.88 -9.93 -32.65
N LYS A 428 -12.31 -8.69 -32.94
CA LYS A 428 -13.15 -8.30 -34.09
C LYS A 428 -14.39 -9.20 -34.22
N LEU A 429 -15.07 -9.42 -33.10
CA LEU A 429 -16.30 -10.20 -33.05
C LEU A 429 -17.48 -9.29 -33.42
N SER A 430 -18.45 -9.82 -34.14
CA SER A 430 -19.73 -9.14 -34.32
C SER A 430 -20.61 -9.24 -33.08
N PRO A 431 -21.59 -8.34 -32.90
CA PRO A 431 -22.58 -8.47 -31.83
C PRO A 431 -23.34 -9.80 -31.84
N GLU A 432 -23.52 -10.41 -33.02
CA GLU A 432 -24.14 -11.73 -33.15
C GLU A 432 -23.23 -12.85 -32.68
N GLU A 433 -21.92 -12.78 -32.96
CA GLU A 433 -20.94 -13.78 -32.53
C GLU A 433 -20.68 -13.79 -31.02
N VAL A 434 -21.06 -12.73 -30.32
CA VAL A 434 -20.92 -12.62 -28.85
C VAL A 434 -22.12 -13.21 -28.11
N ARG A 435 -23.31 -13.24 -28.72
CA ARG A 435 -24.53 -13.86 -28.16
C ARG A 435 -24.43 -15.38 -28.19
#